data_AF-A0A7V8V368-F1
#
_entry.id   AF-A0A7V8V368-F1
#
_cell.length_a   1.000
_cell.length_b   1.000
_cell.length_c   1.000
_cell.angle_alpha   90.00
_cell.angle_beta   90.00
_cell.angle_gamma   90.00
#
_symmetry.space_group_name_H-M   'P 1'
#
loop_
_entity.id
_entity.type
_entity.pdbx_description
1 polymer ?
#
loop_
_entity_poly.entity_id
_entity_poly.type
_entity_poly.pdbx_seq_one_letter_code
_entity_poly.pdbx_strand_id
1 'polypeptide(L)'
;MTDETETIRREMLSNLASEPGSREYLEAKHGQVWDTSELQRDFDVLGFMAPLVVARLKSAGTKGTLMFQGSPRFYFGWSPE
;
A
#
# COMPACT_ATOMS: atom_id res chain seq x y z
N MET A 1 -11.83 24.34 -9.63
CA MET A 1 -12.44 23.36 -8.72
C MET A 1 -11.29 22.58 -8.11
N THR A 2 -11.05 22.69 -6.80
CA THR A 2 -9.99 21.93 -6.15
C THR A 2 -10.41 20.46 -6.10
N ASP A 3 -9.55 19.55 -6.53
CA ASP A 3 -9.81 18.13 -6.42
C ASP A 3 -9.71 17.71 -4.94
N GLU A 4 -10.85 17.44 -4.31
CA GLU A 4 -10.91 17.13 -2.87
C GLU A 4 -10.17 15.82 -2.54
N THR A 5 -10.13 14.88 -3.50
CA THR A 5 -9.43 13.60 -3.34
C THR A 5 -7.90 13.76 -3.29
N GLU A 6 -7.34 14.72 -4.02
CA GLU A 6 -5.91 15.04 -3.99
C GLU A 6 -5.48 15.60 -2.62
N THR A 7 -6.33 16.41 -1.96
CA THR A 7 -6.07 16.88 -0.59
C THR A 7 -5.96 15.71 0.37
N ILE A 8 -6.95 14.81 0.34
CA ILE A 8 -6.96 13.59 1.18
C ILE A 8 -5.73 12.72 0.90
N ARG A 9 -5.36 12.53 -0.38
CA ARG A 9 -4.20 11.74 -0.76
C ARG A 9 -2.89 12.33 -0.21
N ARG A 10 -2.75 13.66 -0.19
CA ARG A 10 -1.59 14.34 0.39
C ARG A 10 -1.52 14.19 1.91
N GLU A 11 -2.65 14.28 2.59
CA GLU A 11 -2.74 14.03 4.03
C GLU A 11 -2.31 12.59 4.36
N MET A 12 -2.76 11.61 3.59
CA MET A 12 -2.33 10.21 3.74
C MET A 12 -0.82 10.05 3.61
N LEU A 13 -0.20 10.72 2.62
CA LEU A 13 1.26 10.70 2.46
C LEU A 13 1.98 11.33 3.65
N SER A 14 1.48 12.45 4.17
CA SER A 14 2.07 13.13 5.33
C SER A 14 2.01 12.25 6.59
N ASN A 15 0.89 11.55 6.79
CA ASN A 15 0.73 10.63 7.90
C ASN A 15 1.72 9.47 7.81
N LEU A 16 1.84 8.84 6.63
CA LEU A 16 2.81 7.76 6.42
C LEU A 16 4.26 8.20 6.62
N ALA A 17 4.61 9.41 6.20
CA ALA A 17 5.96 9.95 6.40
C ALA A 17 6.31 10.20 7.88
N SER A 18 5.30 10.32 8.75
CA SER A 18 5.48 10.58 10.17
C SER A 18 5.54 9.30 11.02
N GLU A 19 5.19 8.16 10.43
CA GLU A 19 5.19 6.86 11.10
C GLU A 19 6.54 6.14 10.98
N PRO A 20 6.93 5.30 11.96
CA PRO A 20 8.10 4.46 11.83
C PRO A 20 7.99 3.53 10.63
N GLY A 21 8.88 3.67 9.65
CA GLY A 21 8.83 2.87 8.43
C GLY A 21 9.43 1.46 8.54
N SER A 22 9.67 0.94 9.75
CA SER A 22 10.26 -0.41 9.90
C SER A 22 9.22 -1.50 9.61
N ARG A 23 9.68 -2.65 9.10
CA ARG A 23 8.80 -3.79 8.82
C ARG A 23 8.04 -4.20 10.08
N GLU A 24 8.72 -4.28 11.22
CA GLU A 24 8.15 -4.74 12.49
C GLU A 24 7.01 -3.82 12.97
N TYR A 25 7.16 -2.50 12.79
CA TYR A 25 6.11 -1.54 13.14
C TYR A 25 4.89 -1.72 12.22
N LEU A 26 5.14 -1.81 10.91
CA LEU A 26 4.08 -1.99 9.93
C LEU A 26 3.36 -3.34 10.12
N GLU A 27 4.09 -4.40 10.47
CA GLU A 27 3.51 -5.71 10.74
C GLU A 27 2.65 -5.71 12.00
N ALA A 28 3.12 -5.06 13.07
CA ALA A 28 2.35 -4.90 14.30
C ALA A 28 1.03 -4.12 14.08
N LYS A 29 1.02 -3.16 13.15
CA LYS A 29 -0.13 -2.30 12.88
C LYS A 29 -1.10 -2.85 11.82
N HIS A 30 -0.58 -3.47 10.77
CA HIS A 30 -1.34 -3.85 9.57
C HIS A 30 -1.37 -5.36 9.32
N GLY A 31 -0.66 -6.17 10.10
CA GLY A 31 -0.54 -7.60 9.89
C GLY A 31 0.51 -7.92 8.84
N GLN A 32 0.11 -8.52 7.72
CA GLN A 32 1.08 -8.91 6.69
C GLN A 32 1.68 -7.68 6.01
N VAL A 33 3.01 -7.67 5.91
CA VAL A 33 3.79 -6.69 5.15
C VAL A 33 4.54 -7.42 4.05
N TRP A 34 4.50 -6.85 2.86
CA TRP A 34 5.25 -7.34 1.71
C TRP A 34 6.38 -6.36 1.38
N ASP A 35 7.56 -6.90 1.10
CA ASP A 35 8.54 -6.18 0.28
C ASP A 35 8.18 -6.26 -1.21
N THR A 36 9.05 -5.71 -2.07
CA THR A 36 8.80 -5.69 -3.52
C THR A 36 8.78 -7.10 -4.14
N SER A 37 9.66 -7.99 -3.67
CA SER A 37 9.75 -9.37 -4.18
C SER A 37 8.55 -10.19 -3.75
N GLU A 38 8.14 -10.06 -2.49
CA GLU A 38 6.95 -10.73 -1.95
C GLU A 38 5.67 -10.23 -2.62
N LEU A 39 5.55 -8.91 -2.85
CA LEU A 39 4.43 -8.34 -3.57
C LEU A 39 4.31 -8.94 -4.98
N GLN A 40 5.41 -8.99 -5.73
CA GLN A 40 5.43 -9.54 -7.09
C GLN A 40 5.12 -11.04 -7.12
N ARG A 41 5.46 -11.78 -6.07
CA ARG A 41 5.11 -13.20 -5.95
C ARG A 41 3.62 -13.38 -5.77
N ASP A 42 2.99 -12.61 -4.89
CA ASP A 42 1.63 -12.85 -4.44
C ASP A 42 0.57 -12.09 -5.28
N PHE A 43 0.97 -11.00 -5.93
CA PHE A 43 0.05 -10.10 -6.66
C PHE A 43 0.50 -9.79 -8.10
N ASP A 44 -0.48 -9.52 -8.95
CA ASP A 44 -0.31 -8.78 -10.21
C ASP A 44 -0.62 -7.30 -9.97
N VAL A 45 0.36 -6.42 -10.15
CA VAL A 45 0.18 -4.98 -9.93
C VAL A 45 -0.47 -4.34 -11.16
N LEU A 46 -1.57 -3.62 -10.93
CA LEU A 46 -2.41 -3.03 -11.99
C LEU A 46 -2.21 -1.52 -12.13
N GLY A 47 -1.85 -0.82 -11.04
CA GLY A 47 -1.64 0.63 -11.09
C GLY A 47 -1.09 1.19 -9.78
N PHE A 48 -0.42 2.33 -9.87
CA PHE A 48 0.18 3.03 -8.73
C PHE A 48 -0.32 4.47 -8.65
N MET A 49 -0.68 4.90 -7.44
CA MET A 49 -0.87 6.30 -7.10
C MET A 49 -0.61 6.49 -5.62
N ALA A 50 0.58 6.99 -5.26
CA ALA A 50 1.02 7.05 -3.87
C ALA A 50 -0.01 7.73 -2.96
N PRO A 51 -0.38 7.12 -1.81
CA PRO A 51 0.24 5.93 -1.22
C PRO A 51 -0.40 4.59 -1.60
N LEU A 52 -1.28 4.55 -2.60
CA LEU A 52 -2.05 3.37 -2.95
C LEU A 52 -1.47 2.63 -4.17
N VAL A 53 -1.63 1.31 -4.17
CA VAL A 53 -1.40 0.44 -5.33
C VAL A 53 -2.64 -0.42 -5.54
N VAL A 54 -3.10 -0.49 -6.78
CA VAL A 54 -4.17 -1.40 -7.20
C VAL A 54 -3.51 -2.69 -7.67
N ALA A 55 -3.97 -3.82 -7.15
CA ALA A 55 -3.38 -5.13 -7.43
C ALA A 55 -4.44 -6.22 -7.50
N ARG A 56 -4.07 -7.35 -8.08
CA ARG A 56 -4.87 -8.58 -8.10
C ARG A 56 -4.12 -9.68 -7.35
N LEU A 57 -4.77 -10.29 -6.37
CA LEU A 57 -4.20 -11.42 -5.63
C LEU A 57 -4.18 -12.66 -6.55
N LYS A 58 -3.01 -13.23 -6.81
CA LYS A 58 -2.84 -14.32 -7.79
C LYS A 58 -3.56 -15.61 -7.40
N SER A 59 -3.62 -15.94 -6.11
CA SER A 59 -4.24 -17.17 -5.62
C SER A 59 -5.75 -17.19 -5.77
N ALA A 60 -6.42 -16.03 -5.63
CA ALA A 60 -7.87 -15.91 -5.66
C ALA A 60 -8.41 -15.20 -6.91
N GLY A 61 -7.56 -14.50 -7.66
CA GLY A 61 -7.94 -13.63 -8.78
C GLY A 61 -8.65 -12.33 -8.35
N THR A 62 -8.83 -12.09 -7.04
CA THR A 62 -9.54 -10.93 -6.50
C THR A 62 -8.72 -9.65 -6.66
N LYS A 63 -9.36 -8.58 -7.15
CA LYS A 63 -8.78 -7.24 -7.23
C LYS A 63 -8.95 -6.48 -5.91
N GLY A 64 -8.05 -5.57 -5.62
CA GLY A 64 -8.07 -4.78 -4.41
C GLY A 64 -6.96 -3.74 -4.39
N THR A 65 -6.77 -3.13 -3.23
CA THR A 65 -5.74 -2.12 -3.00
C THR A 65 -4.83 -2.47 -1.83
N LEU A 66 -3.58 -2.04 -1.90
CA LEU A 66 -2.65 -1.95 -0.77
C LEU A 66 -2.22 -0.50 -0.59
N MET A 67 -1.78 -0.17 0.62
CA MET A 67 -0.94 1.01 0.85
C MET A 67 0.53 0.66 0.63
N PHE A 68 1.35 1.66 0.34
CA PHE A 68 2.79 1.53 0.28
C PHE A 68 3.52 2.77 0.80
N GLN A 69 4.70 2.55 1.37
CA GLN A 69 5.70 3.59 1.64
C GLN A 69 6.93 3.40 0.74
N GLY A 70 7.72 4.45 0.55
CA GLY A 70 8.84 4.46 -0.41
C GLY A 70 10.21 4.09 0.15
N SER A 71 10.47 4.31 1.45
CA SER A 71 11.81 4.18 2.03
C SER A 71 11.79 3.82 3.52
N PRO A 72 12.05 2.56 3.91
CA PRO A 72 12.18 1.38 3.05
C PRO A 72 10.86 1.05 2.32
N ARG A 73 10.93 0.44 1.14
CA ARG A 73 9.72 0.14 0.35
C ARG A 73 8.98 -1.09 0.87
N PHE A 74 7.79 -0.85 1.40
CA PHE A 74 6.89 -1.87 1.91
C PHE A 74 5.46 -1.63 1.46
N TYR A 75 4.70 -2.71 1.36
CA TYR A 75 3.30 -2.77 0.98
C TYR A 75 2.51 -3.45 2.11
N PHE A 76 1.31 -2.98 2.41
CA PHE A 76 0.52 -3.46 3.55
C PHE A 76 -0.95 -3.05 3.44
N GLY A 77 -1.78 -3.60 4.32
CA GLY A 77 -3.20 -3.21 4.44
C GLY A 77 -4.03 -3.63 3.23
N TRP A 78 -3.96 -4.90 2.83
CA TRP A 78 -4.75 -5.43 1.71
C TRP A 78 -6.25 -5.23 1.95
N SER A 79 -6.92 -4.62 0.98
CA SER A 79 -8.38 -4.42 0.96
C SER A 79 -8.93 -4.93 -0.37
N PRO A 80 -9.63 -6.09 -0.39
CA PRO A 80 -10.27 -6.60 -1.60
C PRO A 80 -11.48 -5.74 -1.99
N GLU A 81 -11.76 -5.66 -3.30
CA GLU A 81 -12.99 -5.07 -3.86
C GLU A 81 -14.25 -5.91 -3.56
#